data_AF-T2KGB5-F1
#
_entry.id   AF-T2KGB5-F1
#
_cell.length_a   1.000
_cell.length_b   1.000
_cell.length_c   1.000
_cell.angle_alpha   90.00
_cell.angle_beta   90.00
_cell.angle_gamma   90.00
#
_symmetry.space_group_name_H-M   'P 1'
#
loop_
_entity.id
_entity.type
_entity.pdbx_description
1 polymer ?
#
loop_
_entity_poly.entity_id
_entity_poly.type
_entity_poly.pdbx_seq_one_letter_code
_entity_poly.pdbx_strand_id
1 'polypeptide(L)'
;MNIQILPNWCKKIGILIFITFAILAGSDGFIDGYNEGKNSSPLDQIELAPDERKYTSQPHETSEVFSDYFGNELMHVFNILSIIGLIIYMISKEQIEDDYINKLRADSFQLSILIFLLVSLGIYAFQGNLNMPLDYFLFLYMMLFLIIFSIKKRVY
;
A
#
# COMPACT_ATOMS: atom_id res chain seq x y z
N MET A 1 8.33 -14.58 2.63
CA MET A 1 8.98 -13.74 3.66
C MET A 1 8.11 -12.49 3.81
N ASN A 2 7.41 -12.31 4.93
CA ASN A 2 6.50 -11.16 5.14
C ASN A 2 7.34 -9.89 5.40
N ILE A 3 7.67 -9.14 4.35
CA ILE A 3 8.44 -7.88 4.42
C ILE A 3 7.51 -6.65 4.54
N GLN A 4 6.22 -6.84 4.83
CA GLN A 4 5.32 -5.72 5.05
C GLN A 4 5.61 -5.08 6.42
N ILE A 5 6.45 -4.06 6.40
CA ILE A 5 7.01 -3.37 7.59
C ILE A 5 6.28 -2.04 7.84
N LEU A 6 5.68 -1.43 6.81
CA LEU A 6 5.10 -0.10 6.91
C LEU A 6 3.61 -0.12 7.28
N PRO A 7 3.15 0.82 8.13
CA PRO A 7 1.76 0.90 8.60
C PRO A 7 0.78 1.19 7.47
N ASN A 8 -0.47 0.74 7.62
CA ASN A 8 -1.52 0.83 6.61
C ASN A 8 -1.76 2.23 6.01
N TRP A 9 -1.49 3.31 6.76
CA TRP A 9 -1.69 4.68 6.30
C TRP A 9 -0.67 5.09 5.23
N CYS A 10 0.49 4.41 5.20
CA CYS A 10 1.52 4.62 4.20
C CYS A 10 1.09 4.17 2.80
N LYS A 11 0.18 3.19 2.69
CA LYS A 11 -0.41 2.75 1.41
C LYS A 11 -1.10 3.90 0.67
N LYS A 12 -1.86 4.73 1.40
CA LYS A 12 -2.57 5.89 0.86
C LYS A 12 -1.60 6.97 0.38
N ILE A 13 -0.52 7.18 1.14
CA ILE A 13 0.54 8.14 0.80
C ILE A 13 1.31 7.68 -0.43
N GLY A 14 1.71 6.40 -0.49
CA GLY A 14 2.42 5.83 -1.64
C GLY A 14 1.63 5.94 -2.95
N ILE A 15 0.32 5.63 -2.91
CA ILE A 15 -0.58 5.83 -4.07
C ILE A 15 -0.64 7.30 -4.47
N LEU A 16 -0.80 8.22 -3.52
CA LEU A 16 -0.93 9.64 -3.81
C LEU A 16 0.35 10.17 -4.48
N ILE A 17 1.52 9.83 -3.94
CA ILE A 17 2.83 10.17 -4.50
C ILE A 17 2.96 9.57 -5.91
N PHE A 18 2.68 8.27 -6.07
CA PHE A 18 2.76 7.62 -7.38
C PHE A 18 1.87 8.31 -8.41
N ILE A 19 0.58 8.51 -8.12
CA ILE A 19 -0.36 9.10 -9.07
C ILE A 19 0.03 10.52 -9.44
N THR A 20 0.38 11.36 -8.45
CA THR A 20 0.72 12.76 -8.71
C THR A 20 1.96 12.90 -9.59
N PHE A 21 3.03 12.17 -9.27
CA PHE A 21 4.27 12.24 -10.05
C PHE A 21 4.20 11.46 -11.37
N ALA A 22 3.42 10.38 -11.46
CA ALA A 22 3.19 9.67 -12.72
C ALA A 22 2.41 10.53 -13.73
N ILE A 23 1.40 11.27 -13.28
CA ILE A 23 0.66 12.20 -14.15
C ILE A 23 1.57 13.33 -14.63
N LEU A 24 2.37 13.91 -13.73
CA LEU A 24 3.34 14.96 -14.09
C LEU A 24 4.35 14.45 -15.13
N ALA A 25 4.98 13.30 -14.87
CA ALA A 25 6.02 12.77 -15.73
C ALA A 25 5.51 12.20 -17.06
N GLY A 26 4.28 11.67 -17.10
CA GLY A 26 3.69 11.07 -18.31
C GLY A 26 2.85 12.02 -19.16
N SER A 27 2.67 13.27 -18.74
CA SER A 27 1.79 14.24 -19.39
C SER A 27 2.23 14.58 -20.83
N ASP A 28 3.51 14.89 -21.04
CA ASP A 28 4.05 15.23 -22.37
C ASP A 28 3.89 14.05 -23.35
N GLY A 29 4.29 12.84 -22.94
CA GLY A 29 4.13 11.64 -23.77
C GLY A 29 2.67 11.27 -24.08
N PHE A 30 1.74 11.63 -23.19
CA PHE A 30 0.31 11.43 -23.44
C PHE A 30 -0.24 12.44 -24.45
N ILE A 31 0.15 13.70 -24.37
CA ILE A 31 -0.27 14.76 -25.30
C ILE A 31 0.30 14.49 -26.70
N ASP A 32 1.58 14.11 -26.77
CA ASP A 32 2.23 13.75 -28.03
C ASP A 32 1.55 12.55 -28.68
N GLY A 33 1.31 11.47 -27.92
CA GLY A 33 0.62 10.28 -28.44
C GLY A 33 -0.82 10.56 -28.88
N TYR A 34 -1.53 11.46 -28.21
CA TYR A 34 -2.89 11.86 -28.60
C TYR A 34 -2.92 12.71 -29.89
N ASN A 35 -1.98 13.64 -30.02
CA ASN A 35 -1.86 14.50 -31.21
C ASN A 35 -1.42 13.71 -32.44
N GLU A 36 -0.48 12.76 -32.25
CA GLU A 36 -0.03 11.87 -33.32
C GLU A 36 -1.17 10.98 -33.83
N GLY A 37 -1.97 10.39 -32.93
CA GLY A 37 -3.13 9.57 -33.31
C GLY A 37 -4.26 10.32 -34.01
N LYS A 38 -4.36 11.65 -33.84
CA LYS A 38 -5.34 12.50 -34.53
C LYS A 38 -4.86 12.95 -35.91
N ASN A 39 -3.54 13.14 -36.05
CA ASN A 39 -2.91 13.62 -37.28
C ASN A 39 -2.52 12.48 -38.23
N SER A 40 -2.53 11.22 -37.77
CA SER A 40 -2.38 10.04 -38.62
C SER A 40 -3.65 9.78 -39.45
N SER A 41 -3.90 10.66 -40.43
CA SER A 41 -4.87 10.40 -41.50
C SER A 41 -4.25 9.40 -42.50
N PRO A 42 -4.99 8.38 -43.00
CA PRO A 42 -4.44 7.38 -43.95
C PRO A 42 -4.06 7.94 -45.34
N LEU A 43 -4.11 9.25 -45.55
CA LEU A 43 -4.10 9.88 -46.88
C LEU A 43 -2.77 10.48 -47.33
N ASP A 44 -1.70 10.39 -46.53
CA ASP A 44 -0.38 10.91 -46.92
C ASP A 44 0.55 9.86 -47.57
N GLN A 45 0.05 8.65 -47.85
CA GLN A 45 0.82 7.61 -48.55
C GLN A 45 0.61 7.57 -50.08
N ILE A 46 0.11 8.65 -50.71
CA ILE A 46 0.04 8.72 -52.18
C ILE A 46 1.42 9.13 -52.74
N GLU A 47 2.22 8.10 -52.97
CA GLU A 47 3.24 7.92 -54.02
C GLU A 47 3.57 9.15 -54.89
N LEU A 48 4.72 9.78 -54.64
CA LEU A 48 5.37 10.71 -55.57
C LEU A 48 6.85 10.32 -55.76
N ALA A 49 7.29 10.48 -57.01
CA ALA A 49 8.47 9.94 -57.69
C ALA A 49 9.85 10.10 -56.99
N PRO A 50 10.85 9.25 -57.32
CA PRO A 50 12.10 9.10 -56.56
C PRO A 50 13.19 10.08 -56.97
N ASP A 51 12.89 11.38 -57.09
CA ASP A 51 13.93 12.37 -57.41
C ASP A 51 13.62 13.71 -56.74
N GLU A 52 14.04 13.81 -55.48
CA GLU A 52 14.35 15.02 -54.70
C GLU A 52 14.30 14.70 -53.20
N ARG A 53 15.23 13.86 -52.72
CA ARG A 53 15.46 13.73 -51.26
C ARG A 53 16.29 14.92 -50.78
N LYS A 54 15.66 16.08 -50.64
CA LYS A 54 16.23 17.22 -49.92
C LYS A 54 15.16 17.87 -49.04
N TYR A 55 15.34 17.68 -47.73
CA TYR A 55 14.77 18.44 -46.63
C TYR A 55 13.24 18.45 -46.50
N THR A 56 12.72 17.45 -45.78
CA THR A 56 11.64 17.75 -44.83
C THR A 56 11.73 16.84 -43.60
N SER A 57 12.81 16.96 -42.84
CA SER A 57 12.72 16.71 -41.41
C SER A 57 12.03 17.94 -40.81
N GLN A 58 10.69 18.01 -40.90
CA GLN A 58 9.96 18.91 -40.01
C GLN A 58 10.31 18.47 -38.59
N PRO A 59 10.80 19.37 -37.73
CA PRO A 59 10.89 19.05 -36.32
C PRO A 59 9.46 18.77 -35.89
N HIS A 60 9.19 17.53 -35.53
CA HIS A 60 8.00 17.23 -34.74
C HIS A 60 8.20 18.09 -33.49
N GLU A 61 7.52 19.23 -33.40
CA GLU A 61 7.45 20.00 -32.16
C GLU A 61 6.73 19.08 -31.18
N THR A 62 7.52 18.23 -30.51
CA THR A 62 7.10 17.51 -29.32
C THR A 62 6.55 18.57 -28.41
N SER A 63 5.30 18.38 -27.99
CA SER A 63 4.64 19.31 -27.10
C SER A 63 5.21 19.09 -25.70
N GLU A 64 6.47 19.49 -25.53
CA GLU A 64 7.25 19.48 -24.30
C GLU A 64 6.76 20.57 -23.34
N VAL A 65 5.45 20.78 -23.25
CA VAL A 65 4.86 21.89 -22.50
C VAL A 65 5.20 21.77 -21.01
N PHE A 66 5.26 20.55 -20.47
CA PHE A 66 5.68 20.31 -19.09
C PHE A 66 7.20 20.16 -18.96
N SER A 67 7.87 19.45 -19.88
CA SER A 67 9.32 19.30 -19.93
C SER A 67 10.05 20.66 -20.04
N ASP A 68 9.53 21.61 -20.82
CA ASP A 68 10.07 22.97 -20.94
C ASP A 68 9.84 23.81 -19.67
N TYR A 69 8.73 23.59 -18.97
CA TYR A 69 8.40 24.35 -17.76
C TYR A 69 9.18 23.86 -16.52
N PHE A 70 9.38 22.55 -16.39
CA PHE A 70 10.06 21.94 -15.24
C PHE A 70 11.54 21.62 -15.50
N GLY A 71 11.94 21.48 -16.76
CA GLY A 71 13.28 21.08 -17.15
C GLY A 71 13.52 19.58 -16.99
N ASN A 72 14.43 19.07 -17.81
CA ASN A 72 14.71 17.64 -17.96
C ASN A 72 15.15 16.96 -16.65
N GLU A 73 15.88 17.68 -15.79
CA GLU A 73 16.33 17.20 -14.47
C GLU A 73 15.16 16.95 -13.50
N LEU A 74 14.15 17.84 -13.48
CA LEU A 74 12.98 17.65 -12.61
C LEU A 74 12.08 16.53 -13.13
N MET A 75 11.99 16.34 -14.44
CA MET A 75 11.25 15.22 -15.03
C MET A 75 11.86 13.87 -14.62
N HIS A 76 13.19 13.77 -14.58
CA HIS A 76 13.86 12.58 -14.06
C HIS A 76 13.58 12.37 -12.56
N VAL A 77 13.56 13.43 -11.76
CA VAL A 77 13.20 13.36 -10.33
C VAL A 77 11.75 12.90 -10.14
N PHE A 78 10.79 13.38 -10.93
CA PHE A 78 9.40 12.94 -10.85
C PHE A 78 9.24 11.46 -11.19
N ASN A 79 9.97 10.97 -12.19
CA ASN A 79 10.00 9.53 -12.50
C ASN A 79 10.55 8.70 -11.33
N ILE A 80 11.66 9.11 -10.72
CA ILE A 80 12.21 8.44 -9.53
C ILE A 80 11.19 8.46 -8.39
N LEU A 81 10.56 9.61 -8.15
CA LEU A 81 9.63 9.79 -7.04
C LEU A 81 8.34 8.99 -7.21
N SER A 82 7.89 8.81 -8.46
CA SER A 82 6.82 7.89 -8.84
C SER A 82 7.19 6.44 -8.51
N ILE A 83 8.38 5.97 -8.90
CA ILE A 83 8.87 4.62 -8.58
C ILE A 83 8.98 4.42 -7.06
N ILE A 84 9.50 5.42 -6.33
CA ILE A 84 9.54 5.38 -4.86
C ILE A 84 8.13 5.27 -4.27
N GLY A 85 7.15 6.02 -4.78
CA GLY A 85 5.74 5.92 -4.38
C GLY A 85 5.17 4.51 -4.57
N LEU A 86 5.54 3.84 -5.66
CA LEU A 86 5.15 2.46 -5.95
C LEU A 86 5.84 1.44 -5.02
N ILE A 87 7.12 1.63 -4.72
CA ILE A 87 7.84 0.78 -3.75
C ILE A 87 7.22 0.93 -2.36
N ILE A 88 6.92 2.16 -1.93
CA ILE A 88 6.26 2.46 -0.65
C ILE A 88 4.88 1.77 -0.60
N TYR A 89 4.11 1.87 -1.68
CA TYR A 89 2.81 1.20 -1.80
C TYR A 89 2.94 -0.32 -1.64
N MET A 90 3.92 -0.93 -2.30
CA MET A 90 4.12 -2.38 -2.30
C MET A 90 4.58 -2.93 -0.94
N ILE A 91 5.36 -2.16 -0.18
CA ILE A 91 5.86 -2.57 1.15
C ILE A 91 4.82 -2.28 2.26
N SER A 92 3.82 -1.43 1.99
CA SER A 92 2.80 -1.09 2.98
C SER A 92 1.88 -2.26 3.30
N LYS A 93 1.60 -2.45 4.59
CA LYS A 93 0.64 -3.45 5.08
C LYS A 93 -0.78 -3.22 4.57
N GLU A 94 -1.50 -4.31 4.38
CA GLU A 94 -2.92 -4.30 4.05
C GLU A 94 -3.76 -4.01 5.31
N GLN A 95 -4.76 -3.11 5.20
CA GLN A 95 -5.60 -2.69 6.33
C GLN A 95 -6.27 -3.87 7.05
N ILE A 96 -6.60 -4.92 6.29
CA ILE A 96 -7.27 -6.12 6.81
C ILE A 96 -6.38 -6.86 7.83
N GLU A 97 -5.05 -6.82 7.66
CA GLU A 97 -4.12 -7.53 8.55
C GLU A 97 -3.97 -6.83 9.92
N ASP A 98 -3.89 -5.50 9.93
CA ASP A 98 -3.76 -4.72 11.17
C ASP A 98 -5.08 -4.72 11.98
N ASP A 99 -6.22 -4.55 11.31
CA ASP A 99 -7.54 -4.66 11.95
C ASP A 99 -7.79 -6.09 12.47
N TYR A 100 -7.27 -7.09 11.76
CA TYR A 100 -7.30 -8.48 12.20
C TYR A 100 -6.47 -8.70 13.47
N ILE A 101 -5.23 -8.19 13.58
CA ILE A 101 -4.43 -8.32 14.81
C ILE A 101 -5.12 -7.66 16.00
N ASN A 102 -5.74 -6.49 15.79
CA ASN A 102 -6.48 -5.78 16.84
C ASN A 102 -7.73 -6.54 17.27
N LYS A 103 -8.51 -7.04 16.31
CA LYS A 103 -9.67 -7.89 16.56
C LYS A 103 -9.27 -9.17 17.30
N LEU A 104 -8.20 -9.82 16.84
CA LEU A 104 -7.66 -11.05 17.45
C LEU A 104 -7.28 -10.82 18.91
N ARG A 105 -6.61 -9.69 19.22
CA ARG A 105 -6.26 -9.32 20.59
C ARG A 105 -7.51 -9.12 21.46
N ALA A 106 -8.50 -8.38 20.96
CA ALA A 106 -9.75 -8.12 21.67
C ALA A 106 -10.54 -9.42 21.93
N ASP A 107 -10.69 -10.26 20.90
CA ASP A 107 -11.40 -11.53 20.99
C ASP A 107 -10.67 -12.54 21.89
N SER A 108 -9.34 -12.51 21.95
CA SER A 108 -8.55 -13.31 22.90
C SER A 108 -8.71 -12.80 24.32
N PHE A 109 -8.73 -11.49 24.54
CA PHE A 109 -8.93 -10.89 25.86
C PHE A 109 -10.31 -11.26 26.42
N GLN A 110 -11.37 -11.11 25.61
CA GLN A 110 -12.75 -11.45 26.00
C GLN A 110 -12.90 -12.94 26.35
N LEU A 111 -12.31 -13.84 25.56
CA LEU A 111 -12.37 -15.28 25.84
C LEU A 111 -11.57 -15.64 27.10
N SER A 112 -10.43 -14.99 27.32
CA SER A 112 -9.58 -15.23 28.49
C SER A 112 -10.27 -14.81 29.78
N ILE A 113 -10.88 -13.62 29.81
CA ILE A 113 -11.60 -13.15 31.00
C ILE A 113 -12.83 -14.04 31.29
N LEU A 114 -13.52 -14.51 30.26
CA LEU A 114 -14.68 -15.40 30.41
C LEU A 114 -14.28 -16.74 31.04
N ILE A 115 -13.27 -17.42 30.49
CA ILE A 115 -12.78 -18.70 31.02
C ILE A 115 -12.27 -18.52 32.44
N PHE A 116 -11.48 -17.48 32.65
CA PHE A 116 -10.89 -17.20 33.96
C PHE A 116 -11.97 -16.97 35.02
N LEU A 117 -13.02 -16.19 34.69
CA LEU A 117 -14.15 -15.95 35.58
C LEU A 117 -14.92 -17.24 35.87
N LEU A 118 -15.17 -18.07 34.85
CA LEU A 118 -15.88 -19.34 35.02
C LEU A 118 -15.11 -20.30 35.94
N VAL A 119 -13.79 -20.40 35.75
CA VAL A 119 -12.90 -21.19 36.62
C VAL A 119 -12.90 -20.63 38.05
N SER A 120 -12.76 -19.31 38.20
CA SER A 120 -12.78 -18.65 39.52
C SER A 120 -14.10 -18.89 40.26
N LEU A 121 -15.23 -18.80 39.54
CA LEU A 121 -16.56 -19.08 40.09
C LEU A 121 -16.68 -20.54 40.52
N GLY A 122 -16.18 -21.47 39.70
CA GLY A 122 -16.15 -22.89 40.01
C GLY A 122 -15.36 -23.16 41.29
N ILE A 123 -14.13 -22.65 41.41
CA ILE A 123 -13.30 -22.85 42.60
C ILE A 123 -13.98 -22.25 43.84
N TYR A 124 -14.56 -21.06 43.71
CA TYR A 124 -15.29 -20.41 44.80
C TYR A 124 -16.47 -21.27 45.30
N ALA A 125 -17.22 -21.90 44.40
CA ALA A 125 -18.34 -22.77 44.75
C ALA A 125 -17.91 -24.03 45.55
N PHE A 126 -16.71 -24.57 45.30
CA PHE A 126 -16.21 -25.76 45.99
C PHE A 126 -15.45 -25.47 47.29
N GLN A 127 -14.65 -24.40 47.34
CA GLN A 127 -13.72 -24.15 48.45
C GLN A 127 -14.16 -23.00 49.37
N GLY A 128 -15.16 -22.21 49.01
CA GLY A 128 -15.76 -21.15 49.83
C GLY A 128 -14.85 -19.96 50.16
N ASN A 129 -13.53 -20.10 50.05
CA ASN A 129 -12.55 -19.04 50.26
C ASN A 129 -11.38 -19.18 49.28
N LEU A 130 -11.10 -18.10 48.54
CA LEU A 130 -10.02 -17.99 47.58
C LEU A 130 -9.00 -16.97 48.11
N ASN A 131 -8.07 -17.42 48.94
CA ASN A 131 -7.03 -16.57 49.51
C ASN A 131 -5.79 -16.51 48.59
N MET A 132 -5.98 -16.10 47.33
CA MET A 132 -4.88 -15.89 46.39
C MET A 132 -4.42 -14.42 46.42
N PRO A 133 -3.11 -14.15 46.54
CA PRO A 133 -2.58 -12.81 46.33
C PRO A 133 -2.87 -12.31 44.90
N LEU A 134 -3.09 -11.01 44.75
CA LEU A 134 -3.39 -10.36 43.47
C LEU A 134 -2.33 -10.64 42.39
N ASP A 135 -1.07 -10.73 42.80
CA ASP A 135 0.05 -10.95 41.87
C ASP A 135 -0.03 -12.32 41.17
N TYR A 136 -0.34 -13.38 41.93
CA TYR A 136 -0.53 -14.73 41.37
C TYR A 136 -1.77 -14.80 40.48
N PHE A 137 -2.83 -14.08 40.86
CA PHE A 137 -4.05 -13.98 40.09
C PHE A 137 -3.80 -13.34 38.72
N LEU A 138 -3.12 -12.19 38.70
CA LEU A 138 -2.76 -11.49 37.46
C LEU A 138 -1.79 -12.32 36.62
N PHE A 139 -0.82 -12.99 37.24
CA PHE A 139 0.12 -13.85 36.53
C PHE A 139 -0.59 -15.01 35.83
N LEU A 140 -1.49 -15.71 36.52
CA LEU A 140 -2.26 -16.82 35.97
C LEU A 140 -3.18 -16.35 34.83
N TYR A 141 -3.81 -15.19 35.02
CA TYR A 141 -4.62 -14.55 33.97
C TYR A 141 -3.80 -14.23 32.72
N MET A 142 -2.63 -13.60 32.88
CA MET A 142 -1.76 -13.25 31.75
C MET A 142 -1.24 -14.47 31.02
N MET A 143 -0.89 -15.54 31.76
CA MET A 143 -0.49 -16.82 31.16
C MET A 143 -1.62 -17.43 30.33
N LEU A 144 -2.84 -17.47 30.88
CA LEU A 144 -4.01 -17.96 30.17
C LEU A 144 -4.31 -17.14 28.91
N PHE A 145 -4.22 -15.82 29.01
CA PHE A 145 -4.38 -14.90 27.87
C PHE A 145 -3.36 -15.16 26.76
N LEU A 146 -2.07 -15.29 27.09
CA LEU A 146 -1.02 -15.56 26.11
C LEU A 146 -1.21 -16.91 25.41
N ILE A 147 -1.62 -17.94 26.15
CA ILE A 147 -1.94 -19.26 25.58
C ILE A 147 -3.09 -19.14 24.58
N ILE A 148 -4.20 -18.51 24.97
CA ILE A 148 -5.37 -18.31 24.11
C ILE A 148 -5.03 -17.47 22.89
N PHE A 149 -4.29 -16.38 23.07
CA PHE A 149 -3.82 -15.52 21.98
C PHE A 149 -2.92 -16.29 21.01
N SER A 150 -1.98 -17.10 21.51
CA SER A 150 -1.11 -17.90 20.66
C SER A 150 -1.85 -18.99 19.89
N ILE A 151 -2.89 -19.61 20.47
CA ILE A 151 -3.72 -20.60 19.78
C ILE A 151 -4.56 -19.91 18.70
N LYS A 152 -5.26 -18.82 19.04
CA LYS A 152 -6.07 -18.06 18.08
C LYS A 152 -5.24 -17.53 16.92
N LYS A 153 -4.02 -17.05 17.19
CA LYS A 153 -3.05 -16.60 16.16
C LYS A 153 -2.63 -17.70 15.18
N ARG A 154 -2.75 -18.99 15.54
CA ARG A 154 -2.43 -20.10 14.64
C ARG A 154 -3.63 -20.59 13.83
N VAL A 155 -4.84 -20.43 14.37
CA VAL A 155 -6.07 -20.91 13.74
C VAL A 155 -6.55 -19.96 12.64
N TYR A 156 -6.21 -18.67 12.77
CA TYR A 156 -6.59 -17.61 11.84
C TYR A 156 -5.33 -16.94 11.27
#